data_AF-A0A437CA56-F1
#
_entry.id   AF-A0A437CA56-F1
#
_cell.length_a   1.000
_cell.length_b   1.000
_cell.length_c   1.000
_cell.angle_alpha   90.00
_cell.angle_beta   90.00
_cell.angle_gamma   90.00
#
_symmetry.space_group_name_H-M   'P 1'
#
loop_
_entity.id
_entity.type
_entity.pdbx_description
1 polymer ?
#
loop_
_entity_poly.entity_id
_entity_poly.type
_entity_poly.pdbx_seq_one_letter_code
_entity_poly.pdbx_strand_id
1 'polypeptide(L)'
;MDSSFIRKEMLKLLFHIEQATLRVKMAEDIQNKLQNYRTAPFDARFPNQNQTRNCWSNYVDFYRCQKALEAKGVDTAPCEWYKRVYKSLCPMSWVQKWDDQRDEGTFPGKI
;
A
#
# COMPACT_ATOMS: atom_id res chain seq x y z
N MET A 1 -5.74 0.95 -46.22
CA MET A 1 -5.71 0.92 -44.75
C MET A 1 -6.93 1.68 -44.25
N ASP A 2 -7.75 1.06 -43.40
CA ASP A 2 -9.04 1.61 -42.97
C ASP A 2 -8.83 2.77 -41.97
N SER A 3 -9.33 3.97 -42.31
CA SER A 3 -9.26 5.18 -41.47
C SER A 3 -9.90 4.97 -40.08
N SER A 4 -10.90 4.10 -39.99
CA SER A 4 -11.55 3.75 -38.72
C SER A 4 -10.64 2.94 -37.79
N PHE A 5 -9.78 2.09 -38.37
CA PHE A 5 -8.80 1.29 -37.63
C PHE A 5 -7.71 2.17 -37.03
N ILE A 6 -7.20 3.14 -37.80
CA ILE A 6 -6.19 4.11 -37.32
C ILE A 6 -6.73 4.96 -36.17
N ARG A 7 -7.98 5.42 -36.25
CA ARG A 7 -8.62 6.18 -35.15
C ARG A 7 -8.76 5.35 -33.88
N LYS A 8 -9.16 4.07 -34.00
CA LYS A 8 -9.28 3.16 -32.84
C LYS A 8 -7.94 2.90 -32.16
N GLU A 9 -6.88 2.70 -32.93
CA GLU A 9 -5.52 2.51 -32.37
C GLU A 9 -4.98 3.79 -31.74
N MET A 10 -5.23 4.95 -32.34
CA MET A 10 -4.85 6.23 -31.75
C MET A 10 -5.57 6.48 -30.41
N LEU A 11 -6.87 6.16 -30.31
CA LEU A 11 -7.62 6.25 -29.05
C LEU A 11 -7.10 5.26 -27.98
N LYS A 12 -6.76 4.03 -28.37
CA LYS A 12 -6.13 3.07 -27.44
C LYS A 12 -4.80 3.59 -26.93
N LEU A 13 -3.94 4.13 -27.79
CA LEU A 13 -2.64 4.66 -27.41
C LEU A 13 -2.80 5.84 -26.43
N LEU A 14 -3.72 6.76 -26.72
CA LEU A 14 -4.05 7.88 -25.83
C LEU A 14 -4.51 7.39 -24.45
N PHE A 15 -5.37 6.38 -24.39
CA PHE A 15 -5.83 5.79 -23.13
C PHE A 15 -4.68 5.17 -22.31
N HIS A 16 -3.74 4.47 -22.97
CA HIS A 16 -2.55 3.93 -22.28
C HIS A 16 -1.63 5.04 -21.77
N ILE A 17 -1.46 6.13 -22.53
CA ILE A 17 -0.70 7.31 -22.12
C ILE A 17 -1.35 7.99 -20.91
N GLU A 18 -2.69 8.11 -20.89
CA GLU A 18 -3.44 8.64 -19.74
C GLU A 18 -3.30 7.75 -18.49
N GLN A 19 -3.40 6.43 -18.63
CA GLN A 19 -3.16 5.52 -17.50
C GLN A 19 -1.72 5.59 -16.99
N ALA A 20 -0.73 5.67 -17.88
CA ALA A 20 0.67 5.79 -17.51
C ALA A 20 0.94 7.10 -16.76
N THR A 21 0.40 8.23 -17.25
CA THR A 21 0.53 9.53 -16.58
C THR A 21 -0.18 9.56 -15.22
N LEU A 22 -1.35 8.93 -15.08
CA LEU A 22 -2.02 8.79 -13.78
C LEU A 22 -1.16 8.00 -12.79
N ARG A 23 -0.55 6.88 -13.22
CA ARG A 23 0.34 6.07 -12.36
C ARG A 23 1.55 6.86 -11.89
N VAL A 24 2.19 7.63 -12.77
CA VAL A 24 3.33 8.50 -12.42
C VAL A 24 2.91 9.54 -11.36
N LYS A 25 1.79 10.24 -11.58
CA LYS A 25 1.27 11.22 -10.61
C LYS A 25 0.98 10.59 -9.24
N MET A 26 0.34 9.43 -9.20
CA MET A 26 0.06 8.74 -7.94
C MET A 26 1.35 8.31 -7.22
N ALA A 27 2.37 7.88 -7.97
CA ALA A 27 3.66 7.55 -7.37
C ALA A 27 4.33 8.78 -6.74
N GLU A 28 4.35 9.92 -7.44
CA GLU A 28 4.88 11.19 -6.92
C GLU A 28 4.14 11.65 -5.65
N ASP A 29 2.81 11.58 -5.65
CA ASP A 29 1.99 11.95 -4.49
C ASP A 29 2.27 11.06 -3.27
N ILE A 30 2.43 9.75 -3.48
CA ILE A 30 2.80 8.81 -2.42
C ILE A 30 4.19 9.15 -1.89
N GLN A 31 5.17 9.40 -2.75
CA GLN A 31 6.52 9.79 -2.34
C GLN A 31 6.49 11.07 -1.51
N ASN A 32 5.77 12.10 -1.96
CA ASN A 32 5.63 13.36 -1.22
C ASN A 32 5.00 13.16 0.17
N LYS A 33 3.99 12.29 0.29
CA LYS A 33 3.39 11.92 1.59
C LYS A 33 4.37 11.19 2.49
N LEU A 34 5.18 10.29 1.94
CA LEU A 34 6.19 9.53 2.68
C LEU A 34 7.35 10.43 3.15
N GLN A 35 7.77 11.39 2.34
CA GLN A 35 8.82 12.36 2.69
C GLN A 35 8.39 13.29 3.83
N ASN A 36 7.14 13.74 3.81
CA ASN A 36 6.59 14.62 4.83
C ASN A 36 6.00 13.88 6.04
N TYR A 37 6.14 12.56 6.11
CA TYR A 37 5.63 11.75 7.22
C TYR A 37 6.37 12.07 8.52
N ARG A 38 5.62 12.43 9.57
CA ARG A 38 6.15 12.66 10.93
C ARG A 38 5.73 11.57 11.89
N THR A 39 4.43 11.30 11.97
CA THR A 39 3.82 10.28 12.82
C THR A 39 2.52 9.81 12.16
N ALA A 40 1.92 8.75 12.69
CA ALA A 40 0.64 8.25 12.21
C ALA A 40 -0.44 9.34 12.37
N PRO A 41 -1.15 9.72 11.30
CA PRO A 41 -2.22 10.71 11.40
C PRO A 41 -3.45 10.13 12.12
N PHE A 42 -4.38 11.00 12.49
CA PHE A 42 -5.68 10.57 12.98
C PHE A 42 -6.41 9.73 11.93
N ASP A 43 -6.88 8.55 12.32
CA ASP A 43 -7.69 7.65 11.49
C ASP A 43 -9.11 7.59 12.03
N ALA A 44 -10.07 8.11 11.27
CA ALA A 44 -11.48 8.16 11.65
C ALA A 44 -12.11 6.76 11.84
N ARG A 45 -11.49 5.69 11.33
CA ARG A 45 -11.91 4.29 11.57
C ARG A 45 -11.61 3.84 13.00
N PHE A 46 -10.65 4.48 13.66
CA PHE A 46 -10.20 4.17 15.02
C PHE A 46 -10.22 5.43 15.91
N PRO A 47 -11.39 6.05 16.16
CA PRO A 47 -11.48 7.36 16.83
C PRO A 47 -11.29 7.29 18.35
N ASN A 48 -11.38 6.10 18.94
CA ASN A 48 -11.37 5.90 20.39
C ASN A 48 -9.95 5.82 20.96
N GLN A 49 -9.82 5.95 22.28
CA GLN A 49 -8.53 5.84 22.98
C GLN A 49 -7.83 4.48 22.75
N ASN A 50 -8.60 3.39 22.57
CA ASN A 50 -8.02 2.07 22.30
C ASN A 50 -7.57 1.95 20.83
N GLN A 51 -6.25 2.05 20.60
CA GLN A 51 -5.62 1.99 19.27
C GLN A 51 -5.14 0.59 18.86
N THR A 52 -5.46 -0.46 19.63
CA THR A 52 -5.01 -1.84 19.36
C THR A 52 -5.38 -2.32 17.95
N ARG A 53 -6.63 -2.06 17.51
CA ARG A 53 -7.09 -2.43 16.16
C ARG A 53 -6.42 -1.60 15.06
N ASN A 54 -6.04 -0.36 15.34
CA ASN A 54 -5.33 0.49 14.38
C ASN A 54 -3.94 -0.09 14.08
N CYS A 55 -3.18 -0.41 15.14
CA CYS A 55 -1.90 -1.09 15.03
C CYS A 55 -2.02 -2.42 14.26
N TRP A 56 -2.94 -3.31 14.69
CA TRP A 56 -3.14 -4.62 14.05
C TRP A 56 -3.51 -4.51 12.57
N SER A 57 -4.47 -3.66 12.22
CA SER A 57 -4.92 -3.52 10.83
C SER A 57 -3.79 -3.03 9.93
N ASN A 58 -3.00 -2.03 10.35
CA ASN A 58 -1.89 -1.53 9.54
C ASN A 58 -0.75 -2.55 9.39
N TYR A 59 -0.47 -3.36 10.43
CA TYR A 59 0.51 -4.44 10.33
C TYR A 59 0.08 -5.49 9.29
N VAL A 60 -1.18 -5.94 9.35
CA VAL A 60 -1.70 -6.93 8.40
C VAL A 60 -1.82 -6.35 6.99
N ASP A 61 -2.27 -5.09 6.85
CA ASP A 61 -2.42 -4.43 5.56
C ASP A 61 -1.08 -4.24 4.84
N PHE A 62 0.00 -3.98 5.59
CA PHE A 62 1.35 -3.92 5.01
C PHE A 62 1.71 -5.23 4.28
N TYR A 63 1.58 -6.37 4.97
CA TYR A 63 1.98 -7.65 4.40
C TYR A 63 1.01 -8.16 3.32
N ARG A 64 -0.30 -7.84 3.44
CA ARG A 64 -1.26 -8.09 2.36
C ARG A 64 -0.92 -7.29 1.11
N CYS A 65 -0.58 -6.00 1.30
CA CYS A 65 -0.19 -5.12 0.21
C CYS A 65 1.07 -5.63 -0.48
N GLN A 66 2.11 -5.99 0.27
CA GLN A 66 3.34 -6.55 -0.29
C GLN A 66 3.05 -7.82 -1.09
N LYS A 67 2.39 -8.80 -0.48
CA LYS A 67 2.03 -10.07 -1.14
C LYS A 67 1.24 -9.85 -2.43
N ALA A 68 0.27 -8.93 -2.42
CA ALA A 68 -0.56 -8.64 -3.59
C ALA A 68 0.21 -7.93 -4.72
N LEU A 69 1.17 -7.05 -4.40
CA LEU A 69 1.95 -6.33 -5.40
C LEU A 69 3.12 -7.17 -5.93
N GLU A 70 3.79 -7.93 -5.08
CA GLU A 70 4.81 -8.91 -5.46
C GLU A 70 4.25 -9.97 -6.40
N ALA A 71 3.05 -10.50 -6.10
CA ALA A 71 2.36 -11.45 -6.99
C ALA A 71 2.03 -10.87 -8.38
N LYS A 72 1.92 -9.53 -8.48
CA LYS A 72 1.68 -8.82 -9.75
C LYS A 72 2.97 -8.33 -10.40
N GLY A 73 4.13 -8.47 -9.76
CA GLY A 73 5.40 -7.90 -10.22
C GLY A 73 5.39 -6.37 -10.30
N VAL A 74 4.60 -5.69 -9.45
CA VAL A 74 4.46 -4.23 -9.41
C VAL A 74 5.22 -3.68 -8.20
N ASP A 75 5.69 -2.43 -8.31
CA ASP A 75 6.38 -1.72 -7.23
C ASP A 75 5.59 -1.73 -5.91
N THR A 76 6.27 -2.14 -4.83
CA THR A 76 5.73 -2.22 -3.47
C THR A 76 5.81 -0.91 -2.70
N ALA A 77 6.40 0.16 -3.26
CA ALA A 77 6.48 1.48 -2.63
C ALA A 77 5.16 2.00 -2.03
N PRO A 78 3.97 1.75 -2.63
CA PRO A 78 2.70 2.15 -2.02
C PRO A 78 2.43 1.52 -0.64
N CYS A 79 2.98 0.33 -0.37
CA CYS A 79 2.81 -0.36 0.91
C CYS A 79 3.59 0.29 2.05
N GLU A 80 4.61 1.11 1.75
CA GLU A 80 5.49 1.74 2.74
C GLU A 80 4.72 2.66 3.70
N TRP A 81 3.58 3.20 3.28
CA TRP A 81 2.68 3.94 4.16
C TRP A 81 2.25 3.12 5.37
N TYR A 82 1.74 1.91 5.16
CA TYR A 82 1.31 1.01 6.23
C TYR A 82 2.45 0.66 7.16
N LYS A 83 3.65 0.46 6.59
CA LYS A 83 4.87 0.19 7.36
C LYS A 83 5.21 1.30 8.33
N ARG A 84 5.19 2.55 7.86
CA ARG A 84 5.43 3.72 8.71
C ARG A 84 4.38 3.83 9.81
N VAL A 85 3.11 3.62 9.47
CA VAL A 85 1.99 3.74 10.42
C VAL A 85 2.08 2.67 11.52
N TYR A 86 2.22 1.38 11.18
CA TYR A 86 2.28 0.35 12.24
C TYR A 86 3.56 0.50 13.07
N LYS A 87 4.70 0.93 12.49
CA LYS A 87 5.91 1.20 13.26
C LYS A 87 5.76 2.37 14.23
N SER A 88 4.91 3.36 13.91
CA SER A 88 4.61 4.47 14.83
C SER A 88 3.62 4.09 15.94
N LEU A 89 2.70 3.16 15.68
CA LEU A 89 1.60 2.84 16.59
C LEU A 89 1.85 1.59 17.46
N CYS A 90 2.52 0.58 16.91
CA CYS A 90 2.61 -0.72 17.54
C CYS A 90 3.76 -0.80 18.55
N PRO A 91 3.55 -1.42 19.72
CA PRO A 91 4.65 -1.82 20.59
C PRO A 91 5.61 -2.75 19.86
N MET A 92 6.93 -2.51 20.00
CA MET A 92 7.95 -3.34 19.34
C MET A 92 7.85 -4.82 19.70
N SER A 93 7.46 -5.14 20.94
CA SER A 93 7.27 -6.52 21.39
C SER A 93 6.14 -7.24 20.65
N TRP A 94 5.10 -6.53 20.21
CA TRP A 94 4.03 -7.11 19.41
C TRP A 94 4.48 -7.38 17.99
N VAL A 95 5.18 -6.40 17.38
CA VAL A 95 5.73 -6.54 16.03
C VAL A 95 6.68 -7.72 15.96
N GLN A 96 7.65 -7.82 16.89
CA GLN A 96 8.59 -8.94 16.93
C GLN A 96 7.87 -10.28 17.05
N LYS A 97 6.92 -10.40 17.98
CA LYS A 97 6.15 -11.63 18.17
C LYS A 97 5.38 -12.02 16.91
N TRP A 98 4.77 -11.06 16.22
CA TRP A 98 4.04 -11.34 14.99
C TRP A 98 4.96 -11.67 13.83
N ASP A 99 6.16 -11.07 13.78
CA ASP A 99 7.18 -11.40 12.79
C ASP A 99 7.65 -12.85 13.00
N ASP A 100 8.00 -13.25 14.23
CA ASP A 100 8.38 -14.64 14.57
C ASP A 100 7.27 -15.63 14.18
N GLN A 101 6.01 -15.31 14.51
CA GLN A 101 4.86 -16.13 14.15
C GLN A 101 4.65 -16.26 12.63
N ARG A 102 4.98 -15.24 11.84
CA ARG A 102 4.87 -15.32 10.38
C ARG A 102 5.99 -16.16 9.79
N ASP A 103 7.20 -16.03 10.30
CA ASP A 103 8.36 -16.83 9.90
C ASP A 103 8.14 -18.32 10.23
N GLU A 104 7.49 -18.62 11.36
CA GLU A 104 7.10 -19.98 11.77
C GLU A 104 5.83 -20.50 11.07
N GLY A 105 5.10 -19.64 10.34
CA GLY A 105 3.82 -20.00 9.71
C GLY A 105 2.66 -20.20 10.71
N THR A 106 2.80 -19.72 11.96
CA THR A 106 1.81 -19.84 13.04
C THR A 106 0.99 -18.56 13.26
N PHE A 107 1.21 -17.52 12.43
CA PHE A 107 0.50 -16.24 12.53
C PHE A 107 -1.01 -16.40 12.31
N PRO A 108 -1.86 -15.92 13.24
CA PRO A 108 -3.32 -16.15 13.16
C PRO A 108 -4.03 -15.23 12.16
N GLY A 109 -3.38 -14.16 11.68
CA GLY A 109 -3.96 -13.22 10.74
C GLY A 109 -3.89 -13.71 9.30
N LYS A 110 -4.96 -13.51 8.52
CA LYS A 110 -4.97 -13.83 7.08
C LYS A 110 -4.18 -12.78 6.29
N ILE A 111 -3.02 -13.16 5.76
CA ILE A 111 -2.15 -12.34 4.88
C ILE A 111 -2.22 -12.85 3.45
#